data_AF-A0A2N7VWB7-F1
#
_entry.id   AF-A0A2N7VWB7-F1
#
_cell.length_a   1.000
_cell.length_b   1.000
_cell.length_c   1.000
_cell.angle_alpha   90.00
_cell.angle_beta   90.00
_cell.angle_gamma   90.00
#
_symmetry.space_group_name_H-M   'P 1'
#
loop_
_entity.id
_entity.type
_entity.pdbx_description
1 polymer ?
#
loop_
_entity_poly.entity_id
_entity_poly.type
_entity_poly.pdbx_seq_one_letter_code
_entity_poly.pdbx_strand_id
1 'polypeptide(L)' 'MARALGTSQVAREAGISRDGLYKALSDEGNPSLGTILKVIKALGLQLHSAKARRSVRPQVASGNN' A
#
# COMPACT_ATOMS: atom_id res chain seq x y z
N MET A 1 -13.17 -5.78 -9.17
CA MET A 1 -14.25 -4.88 -8.67
C MET A 1 -14.22 -4.86 -7.14
N ALA A 2 -13.64 -3.82 -6.55
CA ALA A 2 -13.76 -3.57 -5.12
C ALA A 2 -15.20 -3.13 -4.81
N ARG A 3 -15.87 -3.80 -3.87
CA ARG A 3 -17.28 -3.57 -3.54
C ARG A 3 -17.48 -2.10 -3.11
N ALA A 4 -18.08 -1.32 -4.00
CA ALA A 4 -18.17 0.15 -3.98
C ALA A 4 -18.87 0.80 -2.76
N LEU A 5 -19.37 0.01 -1.82
CA LEU A 5 -19.95 0.49 -0.57
C LEU A 5 -18.86 0.88 0.45
N GLY A 6 -17.71 0.19 0.46
CA GLY A 6 -16.60 0.50 1.37
C GLY A 6 -15.73 1.67 0.90
N THR A 7 -15.39 1.73 -0.39
CA THR A 7 -14.48 2.74 -0.96
C THR A 7 -15.03 4.16 -0.83
N SER A 8 -16.35 4.31 -0.88
CA SER A 8 -17.05 5.58 -0.71
C SER A 8 -16.91 6.14 0.71
N GLN A 9 -16.99 5.27 1.71
CA GLN A 9 -16.82 5.63 3.12
C GLN A 9 -15.36 5.96 3.42
N VAL A 10 -14.43 5.14 2.91
CA VAL A 10 -12.98 5.37 3.07
C VAL A 10 -12.57 6.72 2.47
N ALA A 11 -13.06 7.06 1.27
CA ALA A 11 -12.78 8.35 0.66
C ALA A 11 -13.25 9.52 1.54
N ARG A 12 -14.47 9.42 2.08
CA ARG A 12 -15.06 10.42 2.99
C ARG A 12 -14.25 10.55 4.27
N GLU A 13 -13.90 9.44 4.92
CA GLU A 13 -13.15 9.44 6.17
C GLU A 13 -11.69 9.88 5.98
N ALA A 14 -11.08 9.53 4.84
CA ALA A 14 -9.75 10.00 4.47
C ALA A 14 -9.73 11.47 4.00
N GLY A 15 -10.90 12.09 3.82
CA GLY A 15 -11.03 13.49 3.40
C GLY A 15 -10.58 13.75 1.96
N ILE A 16 -10.77 12.78 1.06
CA ILE A 16 -10.43 12.89 -0.36
C ILE A 16 -11.61 12.48 -1.24
N SER A 17 -11.60 12.92 -2.50
CA SER A 17 -12.64 12.49 -3.46
C SER A 17 -12.49 11.00 -3.79
N ARG A 18 -13.59 10.36 -4.23
CA ARG A 18 -13.53 8.96 -4.70
C ARG A 18 -12.55 8.79 -5.86
N ASP A 19 -12.55 9.72 -6.80
CA ASP A 19 -11.61 9.75 -7.93
C ASP A 19 -10.16 9.90 -7.44
N GLY A 20 -9.92 10.79 -6.46
CA GLY A 20 -8.63 10.94 -5.83
C GLY A 20 -8.16 9.69 -5.09
N LEU A 21 -9.07 8.98 -4.42
CA LEU A 21 -8.78 7.69 -3.79
C LEU A 21 -8.41 6.62 -4.83
N TYR A 22 -9.15 6.54 -5.94
CA TYR A 22 -8.84 5.59 -7.02
C TYR A 22 -7.50 5.88 -7.70
N LYS A 23 -7.19 7.15 -7.98
CA LYS A 23 -5.88 7.57 -8.51
C LYS A 23 -4.74 7.36 -7.53
N ALA A 24 -4.96 7.59 -6.25
CA ALA A 24 -3.96 7.38 -5.21
C ALA A 24 -3.58 5.90 -5.04
N LEU A 25 -4.53 4.98 -5.27
CA LEU A 25 -4.36 3.55 -5.06
C LEU A 25 -4.23 2.75 -6.37
N SER A 26 -4.18 3.40 -7.52
CA SER A 26 -3.91 2.74 -8.81
C SER A 26 -2.44 2.35 -8.94
N ASP A 27 -2.12 1.45 -9.88
CA ASP A 27 -0.75 0.99 -10.14
C ASP A 27 0.21 2.13 -10.52
N GLU A 28 -0.30 3.17 -11.18
CA GLU A 28 0.46 4.38 -11.56
C GLU A 28 0.28 5.55 -10.59
N GLY A 29 -0.35 5.30 -9.44
CA GLY A 29 -0.65 6.34 -8.46
C GLY A 29 0.62 6.91 -7.81
N ASN A 30 0.61 8.21 -7.51
CA ASN A 30 1.67 8.86 -6.72
C ASN A 30 1.07 9.56 -5.48
N PRO A 31 0.54 8.80 -4.50
CA PRO A 31 -0.02 9.38 -3.30
C PRO A 31 1.07 9.97 -2.40
N SER A 32 0.79 11.13 -1.81
CA SER A 32 1.64 11.64 -0.73
C SER A 32 1.60 10.68 0.47
N LEU A 33 2.66 10.65 1.29
CA LEU A 33 2.67 9.89 2.55
C LEU A 33 1.48 10.27 3.45
N GLY A 34 1.10 11.55 3.49
CA GLY A 34 -0.08 12.00 4.23
C GLY A 34 -1.39 11.39 3.71
N THR A 35 -1.51 11.19 2.40
CA THR A 35 -2.66 10.50 1.78
C THR A 35 -2.70 9.04 2.21
N ILE A 36 -1.56 8.34 2.17
CA ILE A 36 -1.44 6.94 2.62
C ILE A 36 -1.92 6.81 4.07
N LEU A 37 -1.41 7.66 4.96
CA LEU A 37 -1.74 7.59 6.40
C LEU A 37 -3.23 7.86 6.67
N LYS A 38 -3.84 8.81 5.95
CA LYS A 38 -5.29 9.07 6.05
C LYS A 38 -6.11 7.88 5.62
N VAL A 39 -5.74 7.20 4.53
CA VAL A 39 -6.43 6.00 4.04
C VAL A 39 -6.27 4.83 5.02
N ILE A 40 -5.07 4.60 5.55
CA ILE A 40 -4.81 3.58 6.57
C ILE A 40 -5.71 3.82 7.80
N LYS A 41 -5.82 5.06 8.27
CA LYS A 41 -6.69 5.42 9.40
C LYS A 41 -8.17 5.20 9.09
N ALA A 42 -8.64 5.61 7.91
CA ALA A 42 -10.02 5.41 7.44
C ALA A 42 -10.40 3.93 7.27
N LEU A 43 -9.42 3.04 7.10
CA LEU A 43 -9.63 1.60 7.08
C LEU A 43 -9.58 0.95 8.48
N GLY A 44 -9.31 1.73 9.53
CA GLY A 44 -9.10 1.20 10.87
C GLY A 44 -7.80 0.40 11.02
N LEU A 45 -6.82 0.63 10.14
CA LEU A 45 -5.55 -0.08 10.11
C LEU A 45 -4.44 0.72 10.82
N GLN A 46 -3.35 0.04 11.15
CA GLN A 46 -2.14 0.63 11.73
C GLN A 46 -0.91 0.30 10.87
N LEU A 47 -0.17 1.33 10.48
CA LEU A 47 1.07 1.17 9.73
C LEU A 47 2.20 0.72 10.67
N HIS A 48 2.84 -0.40 10.32
CA HIS A 48 4.02 -0.91 11.01
C HIS A 48 5.17 -1.04 10.03
N SER A 49 6.38 -0.68 10.45
CA SER A 49 7.59 -0.91 9.68
C SER A 49 8.30 -2.17 10.16
N ALA A 50 8.88 -2.92 9.22
CA ALA A 50 9.71 -4.09 9.50
C ALA A 50 10.95 -4.04 8.62
N LYS A 51 12.06 -4.62 9.08
CA LYS A 51 13.25 -4.79 8.23
C LYS A 51 12.89 -5.72 7.07
N ALA A 52 13.15 -5.27 5.85
CA ALA A 52 13.02 -6.13 4.68
C ALA A 52 13.88 -7.38 4.90
N ARG A 53 13.28 -8.57 4.75
CA ARG A 53 14.01 -9.82 4.85
C ARG A 53 15.03 -9.85 3.73
N ARG A 54 16.33 -9.74 4.07
CA ARG A 54 17.40 -9.98 3.10
C ARG A 54 17.24 -11.39 2.57
N SER A 55 16.91 -11.53 1.30
CA SER A 55 17.09 -12.76 0.57
C SER A 55 18.59 -12.97 0.38
N VAL A 56 19.22 -13.69 1.33
CA VAL A 56 20.52 -14.29 1.05
C VAL A 56 20.26 -15.39 0.03
N ARG A 57 20.39 -15.08 -1.27
CA ARG A 57 20.53 -16.14 -2.28
C ARG A 57 21.83 -16.88 -1.92
N PRO A 58 21.82 -18.20 -1.69
CA PRO A 58 23.06 -18.95 -1.62
C PRO A 58 23.73 -18.82 -2.98
N GLN A 59 24.89 -18.17 -3.01
CA GLN A 59 25.77 -18.21 -4.17
C GLN A 59 26.22 -19.67 -4.28
N VAL A 60 25.65 -20.39 -5.24
CA VAL A 60 26.10 -21.73 -5.61
C VAL A 60 27.61 -21.66 -5.81
N ALA A 61 28.34 -22.33 -4.93
CA ALA A 61 29.77 -22.51 -5.06
C ALA A 61 30.00 -23.27 -6.37
N SER A 62 30.54 -22.57 -7.37
CA SER A 62 31.27 -23.20 -8.46
C SER A 62 32.39 -24.01 -7.83
N GLY A 63 32.27 -25.34 -7.88
CA GLY A 63 33.17 -26.25 -7.19
C GLY A 63 33.13 -27.62 -7.85
N ASN A 64 33.98 -27.74 -8.87
CA ASN A 64 34.52 -28.97 -9.48
C ASN A 64 34.24 -30.28 -8.72
N ASN A 65 33.76 -31.26 -9.48
CA ASN A 65 34.37 -32.59 -9.51
C ASN A 65 34.37 -33.10 -10.95
#